data_AF-A0A1F5EH95-F1
#
_entry.id   AF-A0A1F5EH95-F1
#
_cell.length_a   1.000
_cell.length_b   1.000
_cell.length_c   1.000
_cell.angle_alpha   90.00
_cell.angle_beta   90.00
_cell.angle_gamma   90.00
#
_symmetry.space_group_name_H-M   'P 1'
#
loop_
_entity.id
_entity.type
_entity.pdbx_description
1 polymer ?
#
loop_
_entity_poly.entity_id
_entity_poly.type
_entity_poly.pdbx_seq_one_letter_code
_entity_poly.pdbx_strand_id
1 'polypeptide(L)'
;MEKNNLKKEREENQIVEIILHDDSNTIKKYKCVGVLMKENEKTLRIGFNAVENVVKDYLDIKKKNIVDIKTINPKEISSLF
;
A
#
# COMPACT_ATOMS: atom_id res chain seq x y z
N MET A 1 19.75 7.86 -10.48
CA MET A 1 19.56 6.44 -10.11
C MET A 1 18.69 6.40 -8.86
N GLU A 2 17.38 6.21 -9.01
CA GLU A 2 16.47 6.11 -7.87
C GLU A 2 16.61 4.73 -7.21
N LYS A 3 16.89 4.73 -5.91
CA LYS A 3 17.05 3.51 -5.11
C LYS A 3 15.66 2.90 -4.86
N ASN A 4 15.28 1.88 -5.64
CA ASN A 4 14.18 0.99 -5.29
C ASN A 4 14.55 0.14 -4.06
N ASN A 5 14.46 0.72 -2.88
CA ASN A 5 14.68 0.08 -1.58
C ASN A 5 13.46 -0.78 -1.12
N LEU A 6 12.76 -1.45 -2.03
CA LEU A 6 11.58 -2.28 -1.71
C LEU A 6 11.94 -3.70 -1.22
N LYS A 7 13.20 -3.94 -0.80
CA LYS A 7 13.73 -5.28 -0.48
C LYS A 7 13.41 -5.83 0.91
N LYS A 8 12.55 -5.18 1.71
CA LYS A 8 12.15 -5.69 3.02
C LYS A 8 10.72 -6.20 2.95
N GLU A 9 10.52 -7.50 3.14
CA GLU A 9 9.20 -8.05 3.42
C GLU A 9 8.68 -7.39 4.70
N ARG A 10 7.52 -6.71 4.59
CA ARG A 10 6.86 -6.10 5.75
C ARG A 10 5.98 -7.14 6.43
N GLU A 11 5.75 -6.93 7.71
CA GLU A 11 4.77 -7.74 8.44
C GLU A 11 3.37 -7.47 7.87
N GLU A 12 2.61 -8.56 7.64
CA GLU A 12 1.20 -8.47 7.28
C GLU A 12 0.37 -7.92 8.45
N ASN A 13 -0.84 -7.45 8.15
CA ASN A 13 -1.78 -6.82 9.07
C ASN A 13 -1.32 -5.46 9.65
N GLN A 14 -0.45 -4.75 8.93
CA GLN A 14 -0.05 -3.39 9.25
C GLN A 14 -0.83 -2.37 8.42
N ILE A 15 -1.16 -1.21 9.01
CA ILE A 15 -1.72 -0.09 8.25
C ILE A 15 -0.59 0.59 7.50
N VAL A 16 -0.77 0.78 6.19
CA VAL A 16 0.21 1.38 5.31
C VAL A 16 -0.39 2.53 4.54
N GLU A 17 0.39 3.61 4.41
CA GLU A 17 0.16 4.65 3.42
C GLU A 17 1.05 4.35 2.20
N ILE A 18 0.46 4.43 1.00
CA ILE A 18 1.13 4.10 -0.26
C ILE A 18 0.97 5.27 -1.23
N ILE A 19 2.09 5.68 -1.81
CA ILE A 19 2.13 6.61 -2.93
C ILE A 19 2.45 5.79 -4.18
N LEU A 20 1.57 5.84 -5.17
CA LEU A 20 1.67 5.06 -6.39
C LEU A 20 1.44 5.94 -7.64
N HIS A 21 1.97 5.50 -8.77
CA HIS A 21 1.68 6.09 -10.07
C HIS A 21 0.87 5.11 -10.92
N ASP A 22 0.19 5.64 -11.93
CA ASP A 22 -0.47 4.80 -12.92
C ASP A 22 0.57 4.18 -13.88
N ASP A 23 0.29 2.98 -14.39
CA ASP A 23 1.06 2.35 -15.48
C ASP A 23 1.05 3.24 -16.74
N SER A 24 -0.02 4.02 -16.95
CA SER A 24 -0.18 4.89 -18.12
C SER A 24 0.38 6.31 -17.96
N ASN A 25 0.64 6.74 -16.72
CA ASN A 25 1.04 8.11 -16.42
C ASN A 25 1.88 8.16 -15.14
N THR A 26 3.20 8.24 -15.31
CA THR A 26 4.18 8.31 -14.22
C THR A 26 4.24 9.68 -13.54
N ILE A 27 3.63 10.71 -14.12
CA ILE A 27 3.59 12.08 -13.57
C ILE A 27 2.54 12.17 -12.48
N LYS A 28 1.37 11.53 -12.69
CA LYS A 28 0.26 11.60 -11.74
C LYS A 28 0.44 10.57 -10.61
N LYS A 29 0.56 11.09 -9.39
CA LYS A 29 0.66 10.29 -8.17
C LYS A 29 -0.69 10.19 -7.47
N TYR A 30 -0.96 9.02 -6.93
CA TYR A 30 -2.13 8.71 -6.11
C TYR A 30 -1.66 8.30 -4.72
N LYS A 31 -2.45 8.65 -3.71
CA LYS A 31 -2.23 8.26 -2.33
C LYS A 31 -3.38 7.37 -1.88
N CYS A 32 -3.07 6.23 -1.29
CA CYS A 32 -4.05 5.41 -0.61
C CYS A 32 -3.54 4.96 0.76
N VAL A 33 -4.49 4.69 1.66
CA VAL A 33 -4.22 4.14 3.00
C VAL A 33 -5.07 2.88 3.15
N GLY A 34 -4.47 1.80 3.62
CA GLY A 34 -5.17 0.54 3.84
C GLY A 34 -4.33 -0.43 4.65
N VAL A 35 -4.83 -1.65 4.82
CA VAL A 35 -4.14 -2.70 5.58
C VAL A 35 -3.34 -3.58 4.62
N LEU A 36 -2.03 -3.73 4.87
CA LEU A 36 -1.20 -4.68 4.14
C LEU A 36 -1.61 -6.11 4.52
N MET A 37 -2.27 -6.80 3.61
CA MET A 37 -2.73 -8.17 3.84
C MET A 37 -1.73 -9.22 3.38
N LYS A 38 -1.00 -8.93 2.31
CA LYS A 38 -0.05 -9.87 1.71
C LYS A 38 1.02 -9.13 0.93
N GLU A 39 2.26 -9.53 1.07
CA GLU A 39 3.39 -9.05 0.27
C GLU A 39 4.08 -10.23 -0.40
N ASN A 40 4.36 -10.12 -1.70
CA ASN A 40 5.28 -11.03 -2.39
C ASN A 40 6.30 -10.23 -3.21
N GLU A 41 7.17 -10.91 -3.96
CA GLU A 41 8.23 -10.25 -4.74
C GLU A 41 7.74 -9.17 -5.72
N LYS A 42 6.51 -9.28 -6.24
CA LYS A 42 6.01 -8.43 -7.33
C LYS A 42 4.81 -7.57 -6.95
N THR A 43 4.02 -7.98 -5.96
CA THR A 43 2.74 -7.37 -5.63
C THR A 43 2.52 -7.23 -4.12
N LEU A 44 1.71 -6.23 -3.76
CA LEU A 44 1.16 -6.05 -2.42
C LEU A 44 -0.36 -6.10 -2.51
N ARG A 45 -1.01 -6.84 -1.61
CA ARG A 45 -2.47 -6.81 -1.45
C ARG A 45 -2.82 -5.88 -0.30
N ILE A 46 -3.61 -4.85 -0.60
CA ILE A 46 -4.04 -3.85 0.37
C ILE A 46 -5.54 -3.96 0.56
N GLY A 47 -5.99 -4.24 1.78
CA GLY A 47 -7.40 -4.29 2.16
C GLY A 47 -7.91 -2.92 2.61
N PHE A 48 -9.16 -2.60 2.25
CA PHE A 48 -9.82 -1.34 2.60
C PHE A 48 -11.08 -1.54 3.44
N ASN A 49 -11.76 -2.68 3.29
CA ASN A 49 -13.03 -2.94 3.96
C ASN A 49 -13.22 -4.43 4.28
N ALA A 50 -13.77 -4.73 5.44
CA ALA A 50 -14.08 -6.08 5.90
C ALA A 50 -15.50 -6.18 6.45
N VAL A 51 -16.21 -7.24 6.07
CA VAL A 51 -17.58 -7.55 6.51
C VAL A 51 -17.59 -8.98 7.02
N GLU A 52 -18.14 -9.21 8.22
CA GLU A 52 -18.23 -10.54 8.84
C GLU A 52 -16.87 -11.27 8.89
N ASN A 53 -15.81 -10.55 9.28
CA ASN A 53 -14.42 -11.04 9.34
C ASN A 53 -13.82 -11.45 7.98
N VAL A 54 -14.44 -11.06 6.87
CA VAL A 54 -13.94 -11.28 5.51
C VAL A 54 -13.64 -9.95 4.84
N VAL A 55 -12.41 -9.74 4.37
CA VAL A 55 -12.07 -8.56 3.55
C VAL A 55 -12.83 -8.64 2.23
N LYS A 56 -13.67 -7.63 1.96
CA LYS A 56 -14.49 -7.54 0.74
C LYS A 56 -13.84 -6.67 -0.33
N ASP A 57 -13.22 -5.57 0.09
CA ASP A 57 -12.59 -4.61 -0.81
C ASP A 57 -11.08 -4.62 -0.61
N TYR A 58 -10.34 -4.99 -1.66
CA TYR A 58 -8.89 -4.99 -1.69
C TYR A 58 -8.36 -4.61 -3.07
N LEU A 59 -7.11 -4.15 -3.12
CA LEU A 59 -6.37 -3.90 -4.35
C LEU A 59 -5.05 -4.68 -4.35
N ASP A 60 -4.77 -5.34 -5.46
CA ASP A 60 -3.46 -5.91 -5.75
C ASP A 60 -2.61 -4.87 -6.52
N ILE A 61 -1.61 -4.31 -5.84
CA ILE A 61 -0.75 -3.24 -6.36
C ILE A 61 0.59 -3.86 -6.79
N LYS A 62 1.01 -3.60 -8.03
CA LYS A 62 2.34 -3.98 -8.52
C LYS A 62 3.39 -3.11 -7.83
N LYS A 63 4.41 -3.73 -7.22
CA LYS A 63 5.51 -3.03 -6.55
C LYS A 63 6.25 -2.04 -7.46
N LYS A 64 6.35 -2.35 -8.76
CA LYS A 64 6.94 -1.46 -9.76
C LYS A 64 6.19 -0.13 -9.93
N ASN A 65 4.96 -0.02 -9.43
CA ASN A 65 4.13 1.18 -9.52
C ASN A 65 4.12 2.00 -8.22
N ILE A 66 4.82 1.52 -7.19
CA ILE A 66 4.89 2.15 -5.88
C ILE A 66 6.10 3.07 -5.86
N VAL A 67 5.83 4.34 -5.59
CA VAL A 67 6.84 5.37 -5.36
C VAL A 67 7.33 5.29 -3.93
N ASP A 68 6.40 5.19 -2.97
CA ASP A 68 6.71 5.14 -1.55
C ASP A 68 5.65 4.35 -0.78
N ILE A 69 6.07 3.76 0.33
CA ILE A 69 5.19 3.03 1.23
C ILE A 69 5.74 3.12 2.65
N LYS A 70 4.91 3.62 3.56
CA LYS A 70 5.23 3.74 4.98
C LYS A 70 4.18 3.02 5.82
N THR A 71 4.63 2.28 6.82
CA THR A 71 3.74 1.80 7.89
C THR A 71 3.35 3.01 8.73
N ILE A 72 2.06 3.15 9.01
CA ILE A 72 1.54 4.23 9.85
C ILE A 72 0.94 3.67 11.13
N ASN A 73 1.07 4.43 12.21
CA ASN A 73 0.40 4.07 13.46
C ASN A 73 -1.11 4.36 13.29
N PRO A 74 -2.02 3.48 13.75
CA PRO A 74 -3.47 3.77 13.73
C PRO A 74 -3.84 5.13 14.34
N LYS A 75 -3.08 5.61 15.32
CA LYS A 75 -3.28 6.93 15.95
C LYS A 75 -3.00 8.12 15.04
N GLU A 76 -2.24 7.93 13.97
CA GLU A 76 -1.85 8.97 13.01
C GLU A 76 -2.87 9.14 11.89
N ILE A 77 -3.87 8.27 11.78
CA ILE A 77 -4.83 8.29 10.66
C ILE A 77 -5.66 9.58 10.64
N SER A 78 -6.04 10.09 11.81
CA SER A 78 -6.86 11.30 11.94
C SER A 78 -6.18 12.57 11.43
N SER A 79 -4.86 12.57 11.24
CA SER A 79 -4.11 13.71 10.72
C SER A 79 -3.80 13.61 9.22
N LEU A 80 -4.26 12.55 8.53
CA LEU A 80 -3.99 12.31 7.11
C LEU A 80 -5.03 12.90 6.16
N PHE A 81 -6.17 13.38 6.68
CA PHE A 81 -7.31 13.95 5.96
C PHE A 81 -7.82 15.19 6.67
#